data_AF-A0A956QGU9-F1
#
_entry.id   AF-A0A956QGU9-F1
#
_cell.length_a   1.000
_cell.length_b   1.000
_cell.length_c   1.000
_cell.angle_alpha   90.00
_cell.angle_beta   90.00
_cell.angle_gamma   90.00
#
_symmetry.space_group_name_H-M   'P 1'
#
loop_
_entity.id
_entity.type
_entity.pdbx_description
1 polymer ?
#
loop_
_entity_poly.entity_id
_entity_poly.type
_entity_poly.pdbx_seq_one_letter_code
_entity_poly.pdbx_strand_id
1 'polypeptide(L)'
;MSPTLPKITNNPKADLFGGLTAAVTALPLAIAFGVMVTAPLGPDWSSVGAVAGLYGAIFTGFCASAFGGTPSQVTGPTGPMSTVLAGIVTTFVARFGARLSGEEILLAA
;
A
#
# COMPACT_ATOMS: atom_id res chain seq x y z
N MET A 1 -13.30 31.01 2.60
CA MET A 1 -12.86 29.65 3.01
C MET A 1 -12.81 29.64 4.52
N SER A 2 -13.80 29.03 5.18
CA SER A 2 -13.84 29.01 6.65
C SER A 2 -12.97 27.85 7.16
N PRO A 3 -12.07 28.08 8.12
CA PRO A 3 -11.32 27.02 8.78
C PRO A 3 -12.26 26.28 9.73
N THR A 4 -12.85 25.17 9.29
CA THR A 4 -13.71 24.34 10.14
C THR A 4 -12.93 23.13 10.65
N LEU A 5 -12.83 23.06 11.98
CA LEU A 5 -12.33 21.95 12.80
C LEU A 5 -12.81 20.58 12.29
N PRO A 6 -12.01 19.50 12.49
CA PRO A 6 -12.39 18.13 12.15
C PRO A 6 -13.61 17.73 12.98
N LYS A 7 -14.80 17.84 12.39
CA LYS A 7 -16.04 17.30 12.93
C LYS A 7 -16.24 15.93 12.30
N ILE A 8 -16.24 14.88 13.13
CA ILE A 8 -17.07 13.70 12.84
C ILE A 8 -18.45 14.27 12.53
N THR A 9 -18.95 13.99 11.33
CA THR A 9 -20.10 14.73 10.82
C THR A 9 -21.32 14.41 11.70
N ASN A 10 -22.33 15.28 11.73
CA ASN A 10 -23.59 15.01 12.44
C ASN A 10 -24.39 13.84 11.81
N ASN A 11 -23.80 13.04 10.91
CA ASN A 11 -24.46 11.99 10.16
C ASN A 11 -23.63 10.69 10.13
N PRO A 12 -23.60 9.92 11.24
CA PRO A 12 -22.80 8.70 11.35
C PRO A 12 -23.18 7.62 10.33
N LYS A 13 -24.42 7.67 9.81
CA LYS A 13 -24.86 6.81 8.70
C LYS A 13 -24.06 7.10 7.43
N ALA A 14 -23.87 8.37 7.09
CA ALA A 14 -23.13 8.76 5.91
C ALA A 14 -21.65 8.37 6.02
N ASP A 15 -21.04 8.56 7.19
CA ASP A 15 -19.64 8.17 7.43
C ASP A 15 -19.46 6.65 7.32
N LEU A 16 -20.39 5.85 7.83
CA LEU A 16 -20.35 4.38 7.73
C LEU A 16 -20.49 3.89 6.27
N PHE A 17 -21.47 4.40 5.54
CA PHE A 17 -21.66 4.02 4.13
C PHE A 17 -20.53 4.55 3.22
N GLY A 18 -19.98 5.73 3.52
CA GLY A 18 -18.79 6.27 2.86
C GLY A 18 -17.55 5.41 3.10
N GLY A 19 -17.33 4.99 4.34
CA GLY A 19 -16.24 4.06 4.68
C GLY A 19 -16.38 2.70 4.00
N LEU A 20 -17.60 2.15 3.91
CA LEU A 20 -17.85 0.87 3.23
C LEU A 20 -17.59 0.95 1.73
N THR A 21 -18.08 2.00 1.06
CA THR A 21 -17.83 2.19 -0.38
C THR A 21 -16.35 2.45 -0.68
N ALA A 22 -15.65 3.18 0.20
CA ALA A 22 -14.21 3.33 0.13
C ALA A 22 -13.47 2.00 0.33
N ALA A 23 -13.89 1.15 1.27
CA ALA A 23 -13.27 -0.15 1.51
C ALA A 23 -13.37 -1.08 0.28
N VAL A 24 -14.52 -1.12 -0.38
CA VAL A 24 -14.74 -1.94 -1.59
C VAL A 24 -13.81 -1.51 -2.74
N THR A 25 -13.57 -0.21 -2.89
CA THR A 25 -12.69 0.32 -3.94
C THR A 25 -11.20 0.30 -3.56
N ALA A 26 -10.87 0.40 -2.28
CA ALA A 26 -9.50 0.35 -1.78
C ALA A 26 -8.91 -1.06 -1.79
N LEU A 27 -9.72 -2.10 -1.59
CA LEU A 27 -9.30 -3.51 -1.63
C LEU A 27 -8.56 -3.90 -2.92
N PRO A 28 -9.14 -3.72 -4.13
CA PRO A 28 -8.45 -4.06 -5.36
C PRO A 28 -7.22 -3.16 -5.60
N LEU A 29 -7.29 -1.90 -5.18
CA LEU A 29 -6.20 -0.93 -5.33
C LEU A 29 -4.97 -1.33 -4.51
N ALA A 30 -5.19 -1.73 -3.25
CA ALA A 30 -4.14 -2.16 -2.34
C ALA A 30 -3.42 -3.42 -2.84
N ILE A 31 -4.18 -4.39 -3.36
CA ILE A 31 -3.63 -5.62 -3.94
C ILE A 31 -2.81 -5.30 -5.19
N ALA A 32 -3.39 -4.55 -6.13
CA ALA A 32 -2.73 -4.22 -7.40
C ALA A 32 -1.40 -3.47 -7.18
N PHE A 33 -1.39 -2.48 -6.30
CA PHE A 33 -0.18 -1.71 -6.01
C PHE A 33 0.84 -2.48 -5.16
N GLY A 34 0.40 -3.35 -4.26
CA GLY A 34 1.32 -4.26 -3.55
C GLY A 34 2.06 -5.19 -4.51
N VAL A 35 1.33 -5.84 -5.42
CA VAL A 35 1.90 -6.70 -6.47
C VAL A 35 2.84 -5.91 -7.38
N MET A 36 2.49 -4.66 -7.73
CA MET A 36 3.32 -3.79 -8.56
C MET A 36 4.69 -3.51 -7.94
N VAL A 37 4.74 -3.25 -6.64
CA VAL A 37 6.01 -2.97 -5.93
C VAL A 37 6.92 -4.19 -5.91
N THR A 38 6.36 -5.39 -5.78
CA THR A 38 7.12 -6.64 -5.73
C THR A 38 7.39 -7.26 -7.10
N ALA A 39 6.79 -6.75 -8.18
CA ALA A 39 6.98 -7.27 -9.53
C ALA A 39 8.47 -7.43 -9.95
N PRO A 40 9.40 -6.53 -9.57
CA PRO A 40 10.82 -6.69 -9.90
C PRO A 40 11.54 -7.83 -9.17
N LEU A 41 10.95 -8.39 -8.11
CA LEU A 41 11.52 -9.52 -7.35
C LEU A 41 11.29 -10.87 -8.06
N GLY A 42 10.38 -10.92 -9.04
CA GLY A 42 10.02 -12.14 -9.77
C GLY A 42 8.58 -12.59 -9.51
N PRO A 43 8.08 -13.56 -10.30
CA PRO A 43 6.67 -13.97 -10.28
C PRO A 43 6.25 -14.63 -8.96
N ASP A 44 7.17 -15.31 -8.27
CA ASP A 44 6.89 -16.03 -7.01
C ASP A 44 6.52 -15.08 -5.86
N TRP A 45 6.90 -13.81 -5.95
CA TRP A 45 6.66 -12.79 -4.92
C TRP A 45 5.30 -12.08 -5.05
N SER A 46 4.54 -12.38 -6.10
CA SER A 46 3.25 -11.72 -6.37
C SER A 46 2.26 -11.89 -5.21
N SER A 47 2.15 -13.08 -4.64
CA SER A 47 1.26 -13.36 -3.50
C SER A 47 1.69 -12.59 -2.24
N VAL A 48 3.00 -12.52 -1.99
CA VAL A 48 3.57 -11.75 -0.87
C VAL A 48 3.30 -10.26 -1.05
N GLY A 49 3.44 -9.73 -2.27
CA GLY A 49 3.12 -8.35 -2.61
C GLY A 49 1.66 -8.01 -2.40
N ALA A 50 0.74 -8.88 -2.81
CA ALA A 50 -0.69 -8.72 -2.59
C ALA A 50 -1.04 -8.59 -1.10
N VAL A 51 -0.48 -9.47 -0.27
CA VAL A 51 -0.70 -9.47 1.18
C VAL A 51 -0.05 -8.26 1.86
N ALA A 52 1.16 -7.89 1.45
CA ALA A 52 1.86 -6.70 1.96
C ALA A 52 1.09 -5.40 1.63
N GLY A 53 0.55 -5.29 0.42
CA GLY A 53 -0.30 -4.17 0.02
C GLY A 53 -1.57 -4.05 0.86
N LEU A 54 -2.23 -5.18 1.15
CA LEU A 54 -3.42 -5.23 1.99
C LEU A 54 -3.12 -4.81 3.44
N TYR A 55 -2.07 -5.36 4.05
CA TYR A 55 -1.66 -4.97 5.41
C TYR A 55 -1.28 -3.49 5.50
N GLY A 56 -0.55 -2.97 4.50
CA GLY A 56 -0.21 -1.55 4.42
C GLY A 56 -1.45 -0.65 4.36
N ALA A 57 -2.45 -1.02 3.55
CA ALA A 57 -3.70 -0.27 3.45
C ALA A 57 -4.51 -0.27 4.75
N ILE A 58 -4.61 -1.42 5.44
CA ILE A 58 -5.31 -1.53 6.73
C ILE A 58 -4.63 -0.66 7.79
N PHE A 59 -3.31 -0.80 7.93
CA PHE A 59 -2.54 -0.05 8.92
C PHE A 59 -2.62 1.45 8.67
N THR A 60 -2.42 1.87 7.42
CA THR A 60 -2.45 3.30 7.06
C THR A 60 -3.86 3.88 7.21
N GLY A 61 -4.91 3.12 6.88
CA GLY A 61 -6.30 3.55 7.09
C GLY A 61 -6.65 3.76 8.57
N PHE A 62 -6.15 2.89 9.45
CA PHE A 62 -6.31 3.06 10.89
C PHE A 62 -5.49 4.24 11.43
N CYS A 63 -4.23 4.40 10.98
CA CYS A 63 -3.43 5.55 11.36
C CYS A 63 -4.03 6.87 10.84
N ALA A 64 -4.57 6.89 9.63
CA ALA A 64 -5.19 8.08 9.05
C ALA A 64 -6.45 8.51 9.82
N SER A 65 -7.28 7.55 10.27
CA SER A 65 -8.45 7.86 11.10
C SER A 65 -8.07 8.30 12.52
N ALA A 66 -6.97 7.77 13.08
CA ALA A 66 -6.47 8.13 14.40
C ALA A 66 -5.76 9.50 14.46
N PHE A 67 -4.91 9.82 13.47
CA PHE A 67 -4.11 11.05 13.45
C PHE A 67 -4.76 12.22 12.69
N GLY A 68 -5.88 11.96 12.00
CA GLY A 68 -6.69 12.98 11.33
C GLY A 68 -6.28 13.25 9.89
N GLY A 69 -7.21 13.02 8.97
CA GLY A 69 -7.11 13.35 7.54
C GLY A 69 -8.12 14.40 7.09
N THR A 70 -8.06 14.78 5.81
CA THR A 70 -9.04 15.70 5.21
C THR A 70 -10.42 15.02 5.10
N PRO A 71 -11.55 15.69 5.38
CA PRO A 71 -12.89 15.07 5.50
C PRO A 71 -13.40 14.23 4.32
N SER A 72 -12.78 14.36 3.13
CA SER A 72 -13.21 13.69 1.90
C SER A 72 -12.09 12.83 1.27
N GLN A 73 -10.91 12.76 1.90
CA GLN A 73 -9.76 12.05 1.32
C GLN A 73 -9.65 10.64 1.89
N VAL A 74 -9.53 9.66 1.00
CA VAL A 74 -9.22 8.28 1.35
C VAL A 74 -7.71 8.09 1.34
N THR A 75 -7.15 7.65 2.45
CA THR A 75 -5.72 7.33 2.55
C THR A 75 -5.46 5.93 2.00
N GLY A 76 -4.54 5.79 1.06
CA GLY A 76 -4.15 4.51 0.49
C GLY A 76 -2.93 4.63 -0.44
N PRO A 77 -2.38 3.49 -0.89
CA PRO A 77 -1.28 3.48 -1.86
C PRO A 77 -1.75 4.10 -3.19
N THR A 78 -0.88 4.88 -3.83
CA THR A 78 -1.17 5.51 -5.14
C THR A 78 -0.26 4.94 -6.22
N GLY A 79 -0.73 4.98 -7.47
CA GLY A 79 0.04 4.51 -8.63
C GLY A 79 1.44 5.12 -8.71
N PRO A 80 1.58 6.47 -8.72
CA PRO A 80 2.90 7.11 -8.80
C PRO A 80 3.85 6.72 -7.66
N MET A 81 3.36 6.64 -6.42
CA MET A 81 4.18 6.24 -5.27
C MET A 81 4.66 4.79 -5.41
N SER A 82 3.77 3.90 -5.84
CA SER A 82 4.06 2.47 -6.03
C SER A 82 5.06 2.25 -7.16
N THR A 83 4.96 3.02 -8.25
CA THR A 83 5.94 3.02 -9.35
C THR A 83 7.33 3.44 -8.89
N VAL A 84 7.43 4.52 -8.10
CA VAL A 84 8.72 4.96 -7.56
C VAL A 84 9.33 3.88 -6.67
N LEU A 85 8.52 3.26 -5.80
CA LEU A 85 8.98 2.20 -4.92
C LEU A 85 9.42 0.96 -5.70
N ALA A 86 8.67 0.55 -6.74
CA ALA A 86 9.07 -0.51 -7.66
C ALA A 86 10.40 -0.20 -8.36
N GLY A 87 10.63 1.06 -8.76
CA GLY A 87 11.91 1.51 -9.34
C GLY A 87 13.08 1.39 -8.36
N ILE A 88 12.84 1.70 -7.08
CA ILE A 88 13.85 1.50 -6.02
C ILE A 88 14.14 0.01 -5.84
N VAL A 89 13.12 -0.84 -5.74
CA VAL A 89 13.28 -2.30 -5.63
C VAL A 89 14.05 -2.85 -6.84
N THR A 90 13.71 -2.41 -8.05
CA THR A 90 14.43 -2.77 -9.28
C THR A 90 15.90 -2.39 -9.20
N THR A 91 16.22 -1.19 -8.72
CA THR A 91 17.59 -0.71 -8.57
C THR A 91 18.36 -1.55 -7.53
N PHE A 92 17.71 -1.92 -6.43
CA PHE A 92 18.29 -2.80 -5.41
C PHE A 92 18.55 -4.21 -5.94
N VAL A 93 17.57 -4.82 -6.63
CA VAL A 93 17.72 -6.15 -7.25
C VAL A 93 18.84 -6.12 -8.29
N ALA A 94 18.94 -5.07 -9.12
CA ALA A 94 20.01 -4.95 -10.10
C ALA A 94 21.40 -4.82 -9.45
N ARG A 95 21.50 -4.13 -8.30
CA ARG A 95 22.78 -3.92 -7.59
C ARG A 95 23.21 -5.09 -6.70
N PHE A 96 22.26 -5.80 -6.09
CA PHE A 96 22.52 -6.84 -5.10
C PHE A 96 22.11 -8.24 -5.57
N GLY A 97 21.03 -8.39 -6.34
CA GLY A 97 20.58 -9.67 -6.88
C GLY A 97 21.57 -10.29 -7.87
N ALA A 98 22.29 -9.47 -8.64
CA ALA A 98 23.39 -9.92 -9.48
C ALA A 98 24.62 -10.43 -8.68
N ARG A 99 24.68 -10.20 -7.36
CA ARG A 99 25.76 -10.66 -6.47
C ARG A 99 25.48 -12.00 -5.79
N LEU A 100 24.26 -12.53 -5.87
CA LEU A 100 23.85 -13.80 -5.23
C LEU A 100 23.96 -15.02 -6.16
N SER A 101 24.53 -14.87 -7.36
CA SER A 101 24.55 -15.91 -8.41
C SER A 101 25.72 -16.90 -8.31
N GLY A 102 26.25 -17.18 -7.13
CA GLY A 102 27.48 -17.98 -6.96
C GLY A 102 27.29 -19.24 -6.12
N GLU A 103 27.40 -19.12 -4.80
CA GLU A 103 27.58 -20.29 -3.92
C GLU A 103 26.83 -20.17 -2.58
N GLU A 104 26.24 -19.02 -2.24
CA GLU A 104 25.69 -18.80 -0.89
C GLU A 104 24.28 -19.38 -0.65
N ILE A 105 23.52 -19.70 -1.71
CA ILE A 105 22.19 -20.35 -1.55
C ILE A 105 22.34 -21.84 -1.20
N LEU A 106 23.43 -22.49 -1.61
CA LEU A 106 23.66 -23.91 -1.36
C LEU A 106 24.32 -24.18 0.01
N LEU A 107 24.88 -23.14 0.65
CA LEU A 107 25.51 -23.22 1.98
C LEU A 107 24.56 -22.81 3.12
N ALA A 108 23.39 -22.26 2.81
CA ALA A 108 22.40 -21.80 3.80
C ALA A 108 21.17 -22.72 3.94
N ALA A 109 21.18 -23.88 3.29
CA ALA A 109 20.18 -24.96 3.42
C ALA A 109 20.83 -26.20 4.05
#